data_AF-A0A947CG54-F1
#
_entry.id   AF-A0A947CG54-F1
#
_cell.length_a   1.000
_cell.length_b   1.000
_cell.length_c   1.000
_cell.angle_alpha   90.00
_cell.angle_beta   90.00
_cell.angle_gamma   90.00
#
_symmetry.space_group_name_H-M   'P 1'
#
loop_
_entity.id
_entity.type
_entity.pdbx_description
1 polymer ?
#
loop_
_entity_poly.entity_id
_entity_poly.type
_entity_poly.pdbx_seq_one_letter_code
_entity_poly.pdbx_strand_id
1 'polypeptide(L)'
;MVPNAQSQPKTSHAIARVCFTGRLASMSRRRAAALVREAGGKVTTTVSRRTSMLVVGMNGWPVLEDGTISRKLQRAETLIGQGAPIRIVSETVFRETIGVASATPATPKQYSFEQVCGTLDLPPASVRRWEMLGLIRSDDGQYDFQDILSLRAIAELTARGVPTTRIAASVRGLASVLPDT
;
A
#
# COMPACT_ATOMS: atom_id res chain seq x y z
N MET A 1 -18.41 -41.78 -12.32
CA MET A 1 -17.32 -41.30 -11.45
C MET A 1 -16.87 -39.95 -12.00
N VAL A 2 -16.76 -38.97 -11.12
CA VAL A 2 -16.72 -37.51 -11.36
C VAL A 2 -15.72 -37.02 -12.43
N PRO A 3 -16.02 -35.89 -13.12
CA PRO A 3 -15.18 -35.32 -14.17
C PRO A 3 -14.20 -34.23 -13.67
N ASN A 4 -13.20 -33.94 -14.51
CA ASN A 4 -12.54 -32.65 -14.68
C ASN A 4 -11.46 -32.21 -13.65
N ALA A 5 -10.18 -32.43 -13.99
CA ALA A 5 -9.09 -31.60 -13.50
C ALA A 5 -8.75 -30.58 -14.60
N GLN A 6 -9.26 -29.38 -14.41
CA GLN A 6 -9.14 -28.22 -15.27
C GLN A 6 -7.66 -27.89 -15.51
N SER A 7 -7.26 -27.87 -16.78
CA SER A 7 -6.07 -27.15 -17.24
C SER A 7 -6.29 -25.65 -17.02
N GLN A 8 -5.87 -25.13 -15.87
CA GLN A 8 -5.78 -23.68 -15.69
C GLN A 8 -4.54 -23.17 -16.45
N PRO A 9 -4.69 -22.15 -17.32
CA PRO A 9 -3.55 -21.54 -17.98
C PRO A 9 -2.66 -20.85 -16.95
N LYS A 10 -1.41 -21.29 -16.84
CA LYS A 10 -0.33 -20.61 -16.11
C LYS A 10 -0.01 -19.30 -16.81
N THR A 11 -0.75 -18.23 -16.56
CA THR A 11 -0.23 -16.86 -16.76
C THR A 11 0.76 -16.58 -15.63
N SER A 12 1.96 -17.18 -15.74
CA SER A 12 3.06 -16.90 -14.82
C SER A 12 3.56 -15.48 -15.05
N HIS A 13 2.96 -14.49 -14.39
CA HIS A 13 3.67 -13.24 -14.12
C HIS A 13 4.78 -13.60 -13.13
N ALA A 14 5.95 -13.98 -13.65
CA ALA A 14 7.05 -14.47 -12.84
C ALA A 14 7.43 -13.42 -11.79
N ILE A 15 7.22 -13.76 -10.52
CA ILE A 15 7.54 -12.91 -9.36
C ILE A 15 9.06 -12.96 -9.16
N ALA A 16 9.85 -12.54 -10.16
CA ALA A 16 11.28 -12.83 -10.19
C ALA A 16 12.07 -12.00 -9.18
N ARG A 17 11.78 -10.70 -9.07
CA ARG A 17 12.42 -9.81 -8.08
C ARG A 17 11.42 -8.86 -7.44
N VAL A 18 11.24 -9.00 -6.13
CA VAL A 18 10.31 -8.21 -5.33
C VAL A 18 11.09 -7.24 -4.45
N CYS A 19 10.67 -5.99 -4.39
CA CYS A 19 11.14 -5.02 -3.41
C CYS A 19 9.97 -4.60 -2.52
N PHE A 20 10.22 -4.36 -1.23
CA PHE A 20 9.21 -3.86 -0.30
C PHE A 20 9.54 -2.42 0.09
N THR A 21 8.50 -1.58 0.14
CA THR A 21 8.54 -0.23 0.71
C THR A 21 7.41 -0.03 1.72
N GLY A 22 7.62 0.86 2.70
CA GLY A 22 6.70 1.05 3.82
C GLY A 22 6.73 -0.08 4.85
N ARG A 23 5.75 -0.07 5.76
CA ARG A 23 5.51 -1.12 6.76
C ARG A 23 4.37 -2.01 6.28
N LEU A 24 4.59 -3.32 6.35
CA LEU A 24 3.56 -4.30 6.05
C LEU A 24 2.60 -4.39 7.26
N ALA A 25 1.29 -4.43 7.00
CA ALA A 25 0.26 -4.50 8.02
C ALA A 25 -0.05 -5.95 8.42
N SER A 26 0.01 -6.88 7.47
CA SER A 26 -0.45 -8.26 7.66
C SER A 26 0.65 -9.23 8.09
N MET A 27 1.92 -8.90 7.88
CA MET A 27 3.02 -9.81 8.19
C MET A 27 4.36 -9.12 8.39
N SER A 28 5.30 -9.81 9.06
CA SER A 28 6.68 -9.34 9.15
C SER A 28 7.38 -9.40 7.79
N ARG A 29 8.36 -8.51 7.56
CA ARG A 29 9.22 -8.55 6.36
C ARG A 29 9.93 -9.90 6.18
N ARG A 30 10.25 -10.59 7.29
CA ARG A 30 10.85 -11.93 7.25
C ARG A 30 9.87 -12.94 6.65
N ARG A 31 8.60 -12.92 7.10
CA ARG A 31 7.56 -13.82 6.57
C ARG A 31 7.25 -13.51 5.10
N ALA A 32 7.12 -12.23 4.75
CA ALA A 32 6.94 -11.81 3.35
C ALA A 32 8.09 -12.31 2.46
N ALA A 33 9.34 -12.21 2.95
CA ALA A 33 10.49 -12.70 2.20
C ALA A 33 10.56 -14.22 2.08
N ALA A 34 10.02 -14.98 3.03
CA ALA A 34 9.89 -16.42 2.91
C ALA A 34 8.88 -16.78 1.80
N LEU A 35 7.70 -16.14 1.82
CA LEU A 35 6.66 -16.36 0.81
C LEU A 35 7.13 -16.04 -0.61
N VAL A 36 7.88 -14.94 -0.80
CA VAL A 36 8.48 -14.62 -2.11
C VAL A 36 9.40 -15.75 -2.59
N ARG A 37 10.22 -16.33 -1.69
CA ARG A 37 11.12 -17.42 -2.05
C ARG A 37 10.37 -18.71 -2.34
N GLU A 38 9.33 -19.02 -1.55
CA GLU A 38 8.44 -20.16 -1.77
C GLU A 38 7.74 -20.06 -3.14
N ALA A 39 7.38 -18.86 -3.58
CA ALA A 39 6.84 -18.58 -4.91
C ALA A 39 7.90 -18.54 -6.05
N GLY A 40 9.16 -18.89 -5.77
CA GLY A 40 10.25 -18.91 -6.76
C GLY A 40 10.89 -17.55 -7.07
N GLY A 41 10.60 -16.53 -6.25
CA GLY A 41 11.10 -15.17 -6.39
C GLY A 41 12.28 -14.82 -5.49
N LYS A 42 12.87 -13.64 -5.74
CA LYS A 42 13.94 -13.09 -4.89
C LYS A 42 13.57 -11.71 -4.32
N VAL A 43 13.71 -11.55 -3.01
CA VAL A 43 13.58 -10.23 -2.38
C VAL A 43 14.86 -9.41 -2.62
N THR A 44 14.68 -8.15 -3.00
CA THR A 44 15.74 -7.17 -3.22
C THR A 44 15.51 -5.94 -2.34
N THR A 45 16.59 -5.37 -1.85
CA THR A 45 16.55 -4.16 -1.01
C THR A 45 16.47 -2.88 -1.84
N THR A 46 16.96 -2.94 -3.08
CA THR A 46 17.04 -1.79 -4.01
C THR A 46 16.20 -2.05 -5.25
N VAL A 47 15.48 -1.02 -5.70
CA VAL A 47 14.72 -1.06 -6.95
C VAL A 47 15.68 -0.88 -8.13
N SER A 48 15.58 -1.75 -9.12
CA SER A 48 16.41 -1.77 -10.33
C SER A 48 15.56 -2.12 -11.56
N ARG A 49 16.12 -1.99 -12.77
CA ARG A 49 15.43 -2.44 -14.01
C ARG A 49 15.07 -3.93 -14.02
N ARG A 50 15.72 -4.73 -13.17
CA ARG A 50 15.43 -6.17 -13.01
C ARG A 50 14.34 -6.46 -11.98
N THR A 51 13.89 -5.44 -11.25
CA THR A 51 12.79 -5.56 -10.30
C THR A 51 11.50 -5.79 -11.08
N SER A 52 10.77 -6.83 -10.71
CA SER A 52 9.48 -7.17 -11.33
C SER A 52 8.33 -6.52 -10.59
N MET A 53 8.49 -6.35 -9.27
CA MET A 53 7.43 -5.89 -8.39
C MET A 53 7.96 -5.04 -7.24
N LEU A 54 7.34 -3.89 -7.00
CA LEU A 54 7.48 -3.09 -5.79
C LEU A 54 6.19 -3.22 -4.98
N VAL A 55 6.28 -3.84 -3.81
CA VAL A 55 5.15 -3.99 -2.90
C VAL A 55 5.16 -2.82 -1.92
N VAL A 56 4.03 -2.12 -1.88
CA VAL A 56 3.78 -1.01 -0.96
C VAL A 56 2.99 -1.54 0.23
N GLY A 57 3.61 -1.49 1.41
CA GLY A 57 2.95 -1.88 2.65
C GLY A 57 1.82 -0.93 3.01
N MET A 58 0.74 -1.49 3.55
CA MET A 58 -0.50 -0.76 3.83
C MET A 58 -0.58 -0.23 5.27
N ASN A 59 0.49 -0.39 6.07
CA ASN A 59 0.54 0.09 7.44
C ASN A 59 0.94 1.58 7.51
N GLY A 60 0.00 2.43 7.09
CA GLY A 60 0.14 3.88 6.96
C GLY A 60 0.52 4.32 5.54
N TRP A 61 0.58 5.63 5.34
CA TRP A 61 0.94 6.22 4.04
C TRP A 61 2.38 5.86 3.61
N PRO A 62 2.66 5.63 2.32
CA PRO A 62 4.01 5.43 1.77
C PRO A 62 4.87 6.72 1.72
N VAL A 63 4.67 7.58 2.71
CA VAL A 63 5.36 8.86 2.89
C VAL A 63 6.33 8.69 4.06
N LEU A 64 7.56 9.17 3.88
CA LEU A 64 8.60 9.22 4.90
C LEU A 64 8.25 10.27 5.96
N GLU A 65 9.00 10.26 7.05
CA GLU A 65 8.78 11.14 8.22
C GLU A 65 8.86 12.64 7.88
N ASP A 66 9.48 13.00 6.76
CA ASP A 66 9.63 14.36 6.24
C ASP A 66 8.53 14.77 5.23
N GLY A 67 7.50 13.93 5.05
CA GLY A 67 6.44 14.20 4.08
C GLY A 67 6.82 13.87 2.64
N THR A 68 8.00 13.31 2.37
CA THR A 68 8.43 12.91 1.02
C THR A 68 8.16 11.45 0.75
N ILE A 69 7.98 11.09 -0.52
CA ILE A 69 7.82 9.68 -0.90
C ILE A 69 9.13 8.91 -0.75
N SER A 70 9.05 7.61 -0.45
CA SER A 70 10.27 6.82 -0.25
C SER A 70 11.17 6.83 -1.49
N ARG A 71 12.50 6.90 -1.30
CA ARG A 71 13.49 6.86 -2.41
C ARG A 71 13.30 5.66 -3.34
N LYS A 72 12.77 4.53 -2.80
CA LYS A 72 12.46 3.33 -3.59
C LYS A 72 11.29 3.54 -4.55
N LEU A 73 10.28 4.29 -4.12
CA LEU A 73 9.09 4.59 -4.91
C LEU A 73 9.44 5.59 -6.02
N GLN A 74 10.18 6.67 -5.70
CA GLN A 74 10.76 7.59 -6.69
C GLN A 74 11.60 6.86 -7.74
N ARG A 75 12.44 5.91 -7.28
CA ARG A 75 13.28 5.11 -8.17
C ARG A 75 12.45 4.20 -9.07
N ALA A 76 11.40 3.57 -8.53
CA ALA A 76 10.49 2.74 -9.31
C ALA A 76 9.78 3.55 -10.39
N GLU A 77 9.22 4.71 -10.04
CA GLU A 77 8.60 5.65 -10.99
C GLU A 77 9.54 6.05 -12.12
N THR A 78 10.75 6.50 -11.76
CA THR A 78 11.76 6.87 -12.75
C THR A 78 12.04 5.73 -13.72
N LEU A 79 12.14 4.49 -13.22
CA LEU A 79 12.42 3.33 -14.04
C LEU A 79 11.21 2.90 -14.88
N ILE A 80 9.99 3.03 -14.37
CA ILE A 80 8.74 2.79 -15.12
C ILE A 80 8.63 3.78 -16.28
N GLY A 81 8.89 5.07 -16.03
CA GLY A 81 8.94 6.09 -17.08
C GLY A 81 10.03 5.82 -18.15
N GLN A 82 11.05 5.03 -17.80
CA GLN A 82 12.09 4.55 -18.73
C GLN A 82 11.77 3.18 -19.38
N GLY A 83 10.53 2.72 -19.26
CA GLY A 83 10.04 1.46 -19.85
C GLY A 83 10.47 0.19 -19.09
N ALA A 84 10.89 0.30 -17.82
CA ALA A 84 11.17 -0.89 -17.02
C ALA A 84 9.85 -1.61 -16.66
N PRO A 85 9.82 -2.96 -16.71
CA PRO A 85 8.62 -3.75 -16.41
C PRO A 85 8.41 -3.92 -14.90
N ILE A 86 8.43 -2.80 -14.16
CA ILE A 86 8.21 -2.80 -12.71
C ILE A 86 6.73 -2.56 -12.46
N ARG A 87 6.08 -3.47 -11.72
CA ARG A 87 4.72 -3.27 -11.22
C ARG A 87 4.77 -2.76 -9.79
N ILE A 88 4.08 -1.66 -9.50
CA ILE A 88 3.83 -1.25 -8.12
C ILE A 88 2.50 -1.86 -7.69
N VAL A 89 2.47 -2.55 -6.55
CA VAL A 89 1.27 -3.25 -6.04
C VAL A 89 1.12 -3.02 -4.55
N SER A 90 -0.11 -3.05 -4.05
CA SER A 90 -0.39 -3.05 -2.62
C SER A 90 0.00 -4.38 -1.97
N GLU A 91 0.13 -4.39 -0.64
CA GLU A 91 0.34 -5.60 0.14
C GLU A 91 -0.77 -6.64 -0.05
N THR A 92 -2.03 -6.20 -0.19
CA THR A 92 -3.18 -7.08 -0.44
C THR A 92 -3.04 -7.78 -1.80
N VAL A 93 -2.80 -7.01 -2.87
CA VAL A 93 -2.59 -7.55 -4.22
C VAL A 93 -1.36 -8.47 -4.25
N PHE A 94 -0.29 -8.12 -3.52
CA PHE A 94 0.87 -8.99 -3.40
C PHE A 94 0.49 -10.36 -2.82
N ARG A 95 -0.29 -10.40 -1.74
CA ARG A 95 -0.74 -11.65 -1.09
C ARG A 95 -1.58 -12.52 -2.01
N GLU A 96 -2.51 -11.91 -2.73
CA GLU A 96 -3.31 -12.60 -3.74
C GLU A 96 -2.42 -13.18 -4.84
N THR A 97 -1.43 -12.40 -5.30
CA THR A 97 -0.51 -12.81 -6.36
C THR A 97 0.38 -14.00 -5.96
N ILE A 98 0.80 -14.11 -4.70
CA ILE A 98 1.60 -15.24 -4.20
C ILE A 98 0.75 -16.46 -3.79
N GLY A 99 -0.56 -16.43 -4.04
CA GLY A 99 -1.45 -17.56 -3.74
C GLY A 99 -1.66 -17.81 -2.24
N VAL A 100 -1.30 -16.85 -1.39
CA VAL A 100 -1.75 -16.84 0.00
C VAL A 100 -3.18 -16.30 -0.03
N ALA A 101 -4.10 -17.16 -0.45
CA ALA A 101 -5.52 -16.89 -0.38
C ALA A 101 -5.82 -16.45 1.05
N SER A 102 -6.20 -15.19 1.20
CA SER A 102 -6.73 -14.71 2.45
C SER A 102 -7.97 -15.56 2.73
N ALA A 103 -7.95 -16.36 3.79
CA ALA A 103 -9.19 -16.58 4.52
C ALA A 103 -9.74 -15.16 4.77
N THR A 104 -10.88 -14.91 4.13
CA THR A 104 -11.67 -13.68 4.04
C THR A 104 -11.29 -12.63 5.08
N PRO A 105 -11.01 -11.35 4.71
CA PRO A 105 -11.04 -10.33 5.73
C PRO A 105 -12.45 -10.37 6.33
N ALA A 106 -12.55 -10.70 7.61
CA ALA A 106 -13.73 -10.42 8.41
C ALA A 106 -14.23 -9.02 7.99
N THR A 107 -15.51 -8.92 7.63
CA THR A 107 -16.19 -7.73 7.09
C THR A 107 -15.46 -6.48 7.55
N PRO A 108 -14.84 -5.68 6.64
CA PRO A 108 -13.98 -4.58 7.04
C PRO A 108 -14.78 -3.72 8.00
N LYS A 109 -14.33 -3.68 9.26
CA LYS A 109 -15.03 -2.95 10.31
C LYS A 109 -15.04 -1.50 9.87
N GLN A 110 -16.22 -0.99 9.56
CA GLN A 110 -16.43 0.41 9.24
C GLN A 110 -16.50 1.21 10.53
N TYR A 111 -15.88 2.37 10.52
CA TYR A 111 -15.82 3.30 11.64
C TYR A 111 -16.43 4.62 11.20
N SER A 112 -17.32 5.17 12.02
CA SER A 112 -17.89 6.48 11.74
C SER A 112 -16.86 7.59 11.98
N PHE A 113 -17.08 8.73 11.34
CA PHE A 113 -16.27 9.94 11.55
C PHE A 113 -16.01 10.27 13.03
N GLU A 114 -17.04 10.19 13.88
CA GLU A 114 -16.91 10.47 15.32
C GLU A 114 -16.04 9.44 16.04
N GLN A 115 -16.21 8.15 15.72
CA GLN A 115 -15.41 7.07 16.28
C GLN A 115 -13.93 7.23 15.91
N VAL A 116 -13.65 7.62 14.68
CA VAL A 116 -12.30 7.86 14.18
C VAL A 116 -11.65 9.04 14.90
N CYS A 117 -12.36 10.17 14.98
CA CYS A 117 -11.86 11.37 15.68
C CYS A 117 -11.59 11.06 17.16
N GLY A 118 -12.52 10.36 17.83
CA GLY A 118 -12.37 9.99 19.24
C GLY A 118 -11.27 8.94 19.48
N THR A 119 -11.10 7.97 18.58
CA THR A 119 -10.10 6.91 18.75
C THR A 119 -8.68 7.42 18.55
N LEU A 120 -8.48 8.35 17.61
CA LEU A 120 -7.17 8.89 17.25
C LEU A 120 -6.87 10.24 17.91
N ASP A 121 -7.79 10.76 18.73
CA ASP A 121 -7.72 12.10 19.35
C ASP A 121 -7.45 13.21 18.32
N LEU A 122 -8.19 13.16 17.20
CA LEU A 122 -8.01 14.08 16.07
C LEU A 122 -9.08 15.17 16.05
N PRO A 123 -8.70 16.45 15.83
CA PRO A 123 -9.67 17.50 15.63
C PRO A 123 -10.52 17.23 14.37
N PRO A 124 -11.86 17.31 14.45
CA PRO A 124 -12.76 17.10 13.30
C PRO A 124 -12.40 17.97 12.09
N ALA A 125 -11.95 19.21 12.33
CA ALA A 125 -11.52 20.12 11.27
C ALA A 125 -10.30 19.62 10.49
N SER A 126 -9.39 18.90 11.14
CA SER A 126 -8.21 18.30 10.51
C SER A 126 -8.61 17.18 9.56
N VAL A 127 -9.48 16.26 10.02
CA VAL A 127 -9.98 15.13 9.21
C VAL A 127 -10.73 15.64 7.98
N ARG A 128 -11.64 16.60 8.16
CA ARG A 128 -12.36 17.24 7.04
C ARG A 128 -11.41 17.93 6.06
N ARG A 129 -10.38 18.61 6.56
CA ARG A 129 -9.37 19.24 5.70
C ARG A 129 -8.59 18.21 4.89
N TRP A 130 -8.27 17.05 5.46
CA TRP A 130 -7.56 15.99 4.74
C TRP A 130 -8.44 15.31 3.69
N GLU A 131 -9.72 15.10 4.00
CA GLU A 131 -10.72 14.62 3.05
C GLU A 131 -10.87 15.59 1.86
N MET A 132 -11.00 16.90 2.13
CA MET A 132 -11.02 17.94 1.07
C MET A 132 -9.74 17.99 0.23
N LEU A 133 -8.58 17.64 0.81
CA LEU A 133 -7.30 17.59 0.10
C LEU A 133 -7.10 16.27 -0.67
N GLY A 134 -8.04 15.32 -0.57
CA GLY A 134 -7.96 14.00 -1.19
C GLY A 134 -6.94 13.06 -0.54
N LEU A 135 -6.58 13.32 0.71
CA LEU A 135 -5.63 12.52 1.49
C LEU A 135 -6.26 11.30 2.16
N ILE A 136 -7.58 11.22 2.23
CA ILE A 136 -8.36 10.08 2.68
C ILE A 136 -9.65 10.09 1.88
N ARG A 137 -10.20 8.90 1.64
CA ARG A 137 -11.51 8.73 1.05
C ARG A 137 -12.41 8.14 2.12
N SER A 138 -13.54 8.78 2.42
CA SER A 138 -14.60 8.16 3.19
C SER A 138 -15.64 7.60 2.22
N ASP A 139 -16.22 6.45 2.53
CA ASP A 139 -17.40 5.94 1.84
C ASP A 139 -18.63 6.34 2.67
N ASP A 140 -19.33 7.40 2.25
CA ASP A 140 -20.47 7.99 2.97
C ASP A 140 -20.17 8.31 4.46
N GLY A 141 -18.97 8.82 4.75
CA GLY A 141 -18.53 9.13 6.11
C GLY A 141 -18.16 7.92 6.97
N GLN A 142 -18.09 6.73 6.36
CA GLN A 142 -17.50 5.53 6.95
C GLN A 142 -16.04 5.40 6.51
N TYR A 143 -15.22 4.96 7.46
CA TYR A 143 -13.80 4.75 7.30
C TYR A 143 -13.48 3.29 7.55
N ASP A 144 -12.62 2.70 6.73
CA ASP A 144 -12.13 1.36 6.98
C ASP A 144 -10.86 1.36 7.85
N PHE A 145 -10.28 0.19 8.08
CA PHE A 145 -9.04 0.07 8.84
C PHE A 145 -7.85 0.74 8.13
N GLN A 146 -7.81 0.73 6.80
CA GLN A 146 -6.78 1.37 6.00
C GLN A 146 -6.85 2.89 6.15
N ASP A 147 -8.05 3.47 6.16
CA ASP A 147 -8.28 4.90 6.37
C ASP A 147 -7.82 5.34 7.76
N ILE A 148 -8.07 4.53 8.79
CA ILE A 148 -7.60 4.81 10.16
C ILE A 148 -6.06 4.84 10.22
N LEU A 149 -5.39 3.89 9.57
CA LEU A 149 -3.92 3.86 9.53
C LEU A 149 -3.37 5.05 8.75
N SER A 150 -4.05 5.43 7.67
CA SER A 150 -3.77 6.63 6.87
C SER A 150 -3.91 7.91 7.70
N LEU A 151 -5.02 8.05 8.43
CA LEU A 151 -5.30 9.19 9.32
C LEU A 151 -4.25 9.32 10.41
N ARG A 152 -3.91 8.21 11.07
CA ARG A 152 -2.87 8.19 12.09
C ARG A 152 -1.52 8.64 11.53
N ALA A 153 -1.15 8.16 10.34
CA ALA A 153 0.11 8.55 9.71
C ALA A 153 0.14 10.05 9.34
N ILE A 154 -0.94 10.60 8.80
CA ILE A 154 -1.02 12.04 8.49
C ILE A 154 -1.00 12.87 9.77
N ALA A 155 -1.67 12.44 10.82
CA ALA A 155 -1.64 13.10 12.12
C ALA A 155 -0.22 13.16 12.69
N GLU A 156 0.51 12.04 12.65
CA GLU A 156 1.90 11.97 13.12
C GLU A 156 2.83 12.91 12.32
N LEU A 157 2.66 12.98 11.00
CA LEU A 157 3.41 13.90 10.13
C LEU A 157 3.06 15.37 10.42
N THR A 158 1.78 15.66 10.61
CA THR A 158 1.30 17.02 10.92
C THR A 158 1.79 17.48 12.28
N ALA A 159 1.79 16.60 13.29
CA ALA A 159 2.33 16.86 14.62
C ALA A 159 3.83 17.15 14.61
N ARG A 160 4.57 16.62 13.62
CA ARG A 160 5.99 16.93 13.37
C ARG A 160 6.22 18.23 12.59
N GLY A 161 5.17 18.98 12.27
CA GLY A 161 5.26 20.25 11.54
C GLY A 161 5.32 20.10 10.03
N VAL A 162 5.06 18.92 9.48
CA VAL A 162 4.99 18.74 8.02
C VAL A 162 3.66 19.33 7.51
N PRO A 163 3.69 20.28 6.55
CA PRO A 163 2.47 20.87 6.03
C PRO A 163 1.66 19.84 5.24
N THR A 164 0.35 19.77 5.53
CA THR A 164 -0.58 18.80 4.93
C THR A 164 -0.68 18.95 3.41
N THR A 165 -0.44 20.15 2.87
CA THR A 165 -0.37 20.41 1.43
C THR A 165 0.82 19.72 0.76
N ARG A 166 1.96 19.60 1.44
CA ARG A 166 3.14 18.87 0.96
C ARG A 166 2.92 17.36 0.99
N ILE A 167 2.22 16.86 2.02
CA ILE A 167 1.78 15.47 2.09
C ILE A 167 0.84 15.18 0.92
N ALA A 168 -0.17 16.04 0.70
CA ALA A 168 -1.13 15.90 -0.41
C ALA A 168 -0.48 15.99 -1.79
N ALA A 169 0.51 16.86 -1.98
CA ALA A 169 1.27 16.94 -3.23
C ALA A 169 2.08 15.66 -3.48
N SER A 170 2.76 15.15 -2.45
CA SER A 170 3.54 13.91 -2.51
C SER A 170 2.64 12.70 -2.80
N VAL A 171 1.47 12.63 -2.18
CA VAL A 171 0.49 11.54 -2.38
C VAL A 171 -0.14 11.58 -3.76
N ARG A 172 -0.54 12.76 -4.26
CA ARG A 172 -1.10 12.89 -5.61
C ARG A 172 -0.10 12.47 -6.70
N GLY A 173 1.20 12.69 -6.47
CA GLY A 173 2.25 12.15 -7.33
C GLY A 173 2.27 10.62 -7.39
N LEU A 174 1.88 9.93 -6.31
CA LEU A 174 1.84 8.47 -6.23
C LEU A 174 0.53 7.87 -6.74
N ALA A 175 -0.60 8.54 -6.55
CA ALA A 175 -1.91 8.05 -6.97
C ALA A 175 -2.00 7.83 -8.49
N SER A 176 -1.15 8.49 -9.28
CA SER A 176 -1.02 8.23 -10.73
C SER A 176 -0.26 6.93 -11.07
N VAL A 177 0.41 6.33 -10.09
CA VAL A 177 1.35 5.21 -10.27
C VAL A 177 0.92 3.95 -9.51
N LEU A 178 0.10 4.11 -8.48
CA LEU A 178 -0.48 3.00 -7.73
C LEU A 178 -1.76 2.52 -8.43
N PRO A 179 -1.81 1.28 -8.95
CA PRO A 179 -3.08 0.70 -9.37
C PRO A 179 -3.91 0.44 -8.11
N ASP A 180 -5.16 0.85 -8.14
CA ASP A 180 -6.16 0.68 -7.07
C ASP A 180 -5.96 1.59 -5.85
N THR A 181 -5.86 2.91 -6.08
CA THR A 181 -6.28 3.92 -5.08
C THR A 181 -7.58 4.57 -5.48
#